data_AF-A0A2J6I2B1-F1
#
_entry.id   AF-A0A2J6I2B1-F1
#
_cell.length_a   1.000
_cell.length_b   1.000
_cell.length_c   1.000
_cell.angle_alpha   90.00
_cell.angle_beta   90.00
_cell.angle_gamma   90.00
#
_symmetry.space_group_name_H-M   'P 1'
#
loop_
_entity.id
_entity.type
_entity.pdbx_description
1 polymer ?
#
loop_
_entity_poly.entity_id
_entity_poly.type
_entity_poly.pdbx_seq_one_letter_code
_entity_poly.pdbx_strand_id
1 'polypeptide(L)'
;MKEDLSELDKLNELIDKKPEIDLLYQRAKLLMSLGENAKAINDYYHILSIDKEQKLAKVKIEYLKTILRYTNTDIYANPNTNMDPWLE
;
A
#
# COMPACT_ATOMS: atom_id res chain seq x y z
N MET A 1 6.43 15.63 -4.48
CA MET A 1 5.70 15.01 -5.60
C MET A 1 6.53 14.78 -6.86
N LYS A 2 7.12 15.80 -7.52
CA LYS A 2 7.96 15.54 -8.72
C LYS A 2 9.21 14.72 -8.40
N GLU A 3 9.80 14.95 -7.23
CA GLU A 3 10.97 14.20 -6.74
C GLU A 3 10.61 12.75 -6.43
N ASP A 4 9.49 12.51 -5.74
CA ASP A 4 8.99 11.18 -5.39
C ASP A 4 8.71 10.30 -6.62
N LEU A 5 8.17 10.88 -7.69
CA LEU A 5 7.94 10.16 -8.95
C LEU A 5 9.26 9.81 -9.65
N SER A 6 10.22 10.75 -9.67
CA SER A 6 11.56 10.51 -10.21
C SER A 6 12.32 9.43 -9.43
N GLU A 7 12.16 9.39 -8.10
CA GLU A 7 12.74 8.37 -7.25
C GLU A 7 12.09 6.99 -7.47
N LEU A 8 10.77 6.96 -7.65
CA LEU A 8 10.04 5.74 -7.96
C LEU A 8 10.52 5.10 -9.29
N ASP A 9 10.73 5.91 -10.32
CA ASP A 9 11.24 5.44 -11.61
C ASP A 9 12.63 4.82 -11.48
N LYS A 10 13.53 5.46 -10.73
CA LYS A 10 14.87 4.91 -10.45
C LYS A 10 14.79 3.58 -9.71
N LEU A 11 13.93 3.49 -8.71
CA LEU A 11 13.74 2.24 -7.95
C LEU A 11 13.20 1.13 -8.84
N ASN A 12 12.29 1.43 -9.77
CA ASN A 12 11.78 0.45 -10.72
C ASN A 12 12.91 -0.09 -11.62
N GLU A 13 13.73 0.79 -12.20
CA GLU A 13 14.86 0.36 -13.02
C GLU A 13 15.87 -0.52 -12.26
N LEU A 14 16.11 -0.23 -10.98
CA LEU A 14 17.00 -1.03 -10.14
C LEU A 14 16.40 -2.41 -9.82
N ILE A 15 15.11 -2.45 -9.48
CA ILE A 15 14.39 -3.69 -9.16
C ILE A 15 14.29 -4.60 -10.39
N ASP A 16 14.07 -4.03 -11.59
CA ASP A 16 14.00 -4.78 -12.84
C ASP A 16 15.33 -5.47 -13.17
N LYS A 17 16.46 -4.85 -12.79
CA LYS A 17 17.79 -5.46 -12.93
C LYS A 17 18.01 -6.56 -11.89
N LYS A 18 17.68 -6.28 -10.64
CA LYS A 18 17.80 -7.24 -9.54
C LYS A 18 16.83 -6.89 -8.41
N PRO A 19 15.83 -7.75 -8.14
CA PRO A 19 14.92 -7.53 -7.04
C PRO A 19 15.62 -7.87 -5.72
N GLU A 20 16.21 -6.85 -5.09
CA GLU A 20 16.78 -6.96 -3.75
C GLU A 20 15.75 -6.55 -2.69
N ILE A 21 15.79 -7.22 -1.54
CA ILE A 21 14.87 -6.97 -0.42
C ILE A 21 14.89 -5.49 0.00
N ASP A 22 16.08 -4.88 0.06
CA ASP A 22 16.23 -3.49 0.47
C ASP A 22 15.60 -2.50 -0.53
N LEU A 23 15.73 -2.77 -1.83
CA LEU A 23 15.10 -1.96 -2.88
C LEU A 23 13.57 -2.08 -2.82
N LEU A 24 13.06 -3.29 -2.61
CA LEU A 24 11.63 -3.52 -2.42
C LEU A 24 11.10 -2.80 -1.17
N TYR A 25 11.87 -2.76 -0.07
CA TYR A 25 11.51 -1.99 1.13
C TYR A 25 11.46 -0.48 0.86
N GLN A 26 12.44 0.05 0.14
CA GLN A 26 12.50 1.46 -0.21
C GLN A 26 11.32 1.86 -1.11
N ARG A 27 11.03 1.05 -2.14
CA ARG A 27 9.88 1.28 -3.02
C ARG A 27 8.55 1.18 -2.28
N ALA A 28 8.37 0.17 -1.43
CA ALA A 28 7.16 0.03 -0.62
C ALA A 28 6.93 1.25 0.27
N LYS A 29 7.99 1.78 0.90
CA LYS A 29 7.91 2.97 1.76
C LYS A 29 7.53 4.21 0.96
N LEU A 30 8.10 4.40 -0.22
CA LEU A 30 7.78 5.51 -1.11
C LEU A 30 6.32 5.43 -1.61
N LEU A 31 5.88 4.25 -2.02
CA LEU A 31 4.50 3.99 -2.42
C LEU A 31 3.51 4.27 -1.29
N MET A 32 3.85 3.91 -0.04
CA MET A 32 3.04 4.28 1.13
C MET A 32 2.93 5.80 1.29
N SER A 33 4.03 6.56 1.14
CA SER A 33 3.96 8.02 1.23
C SER A 33 3.15 8.66 0.10
N LEU A 34 3.04 7.97 -1.04
CA LEU A 34 2.21 8.38 -2.19
C LEU A 34 0.75 7.94 -2.06
N GLY A 35 0.37 7.22 -0.99
CA GLY A 35 -0.97 6.67 -0.79
C GLY A 35 -1.26 5.41 -1.60
N GLU A 36 -0.27 4.90 -2.33
CA GLU A 36 -0.33 3.72 -3.21
C GLU A 36 -0.19 2.41 -2.41
N ASN A 37 -1.00 2.26 -1.37
CA ASN A 37 -0.90 1.20 -0.37
C ASN A 37 -1.02 -0.21 -0.98
N ALA A 38 -1.83 -0.38 -2.02
CA ALA A 38 -1.98 -1.67 -2.71
C ALA A 38 -0.69 -2.08 -3.43
N LYS A 39 0.01 -1.13 -4.07
CA LYS A 39 1.30 -1.39 -4.72
C LYS A 39 2.38 -1.70 -3.68
N ALA A 40 2.39 -0.99 -2.56
CA ALA A 40 3.31 -1.27 -1.44
C ALA A 40 3.11 -2.67 -0.86
N ILE A 41 1.88 -3.18 -0.78
CA ILE A 41 1.58 -4.55 -0.35
C ILE A 41 2.25 -5.57 -1.29
N ASN A 42 2.21 -5.34 -2.61
CA ASN A 42 2.83 -6.24 -3.58
C ASN A 42 4.35 -6.34 -3.36
N ASP A 43 5.01 -5.23 -3.03
CA ASP A 43 6.44 -5.22 -2.71
C ASP A 43 6.76 -6.05 -1.46
N TYR A 44 5.93 -5.95 -0.42
CA TYR A 44 6.09 -6.78 0.77
C TYR A 44 5.81 -8.26 0.51
N TYR A 45 4.87 -8.60 -0.37
CA TYR A 45 4.68 -9.98 -0.82
C TYR A 45 5.88 -10.49 -1.61
N HIS A 46 6.49 -9.64 -2.44
CA HIS A 46 7.71 -9.99 -3.16
C HIS A 46 8.86 -10.27 -2.19
N ILE A 47 9.04 -9.43 -1.16
CA ILE A 47 10.00 -9.69 -0.07
C ILE A 47 9.75 -11.05 0.58
N LEU A 48 8.50 -11.39 0.88
CA LEU A 48 8.15 -12.70 1.48
C LEU A 48 8.36 -13.89 0.54
N SER A 49 8.40 -13.68 -0.77
CA SER A 49 8.75 -14.73 -1.72
C SER A 49 10.26 -15.02 -1.75
N ILE A 50 11.09 -14.01 -1.46
CA ILE A 50 12.55 -14.12 -1.35
C ILE A 50 12.94 -14.64 0.05
N ASP A 51 12.37 -14.05 1.10
CA ASP A 51 12.55 -14.43 2.50
C ASP A 51 11.18 -14.62 3.19
N LYS A 52 10.76 -15.87 3.31
CA LYS A 52 9.47 -16.26 3.90
C LYS A 52 9.34 -15.93 5.38
N GLU A 53 10.46 -15.76 6.08
CA GLU A 53 10.47 -15.53 7.52
C GLU A 53 10.52 -14.04 7.89
N GLN A 54 10.52 -13.15 6.89
CA GLN A 54 10.58 -11.72 7.15
C GLN A 54 9.32 -11.22 7.92
N LYS A 55 9.45 -11.12 9.24
CA LYS A 55 8.43 -10.62 10.16
C LYS A 55 7.96 -9.20 9.82
N LEU A 56 8.88 -8.32 9.45
CA LEU A 56 8.56 -6.93 9.15
C LEU A 56 7.64 -6.83 7.94
N ALA A 57 7.89 -7.62 6.88
CA ALA A 57 7.03 -7.63 5.70
C ALA A 57 5.60 -8.11 6.04
N LYS A 58 5.47 -9.17 6.86
CA LYS A 58 4.16 -9.65 7.34
C LYS A 58 3.40 -8.57 8.10
N VAL A 59 4.06 -7.91 9.05
CA VAL A 59 3.45 -6.83 9.85
C VAL A 59 3.01 -5.68 8.97
N LYS A 60 3.81 -5.27 7.98
CA LYS A 60 3.47 -4.19 7.06
C LYS A 60 2.30 -4.53 6.16
N ILE A 61 2.20 -5.76 5.66
CA ILE A 61 1.04 -6.22 4.87
C ILE A 61 -0.25 -6.09 5.68
N GLU A 62 -0.27 -6.59 6.92
CA GLU A 62 -1.48 -6.55 7.75
C GLU A 62 -1.86 -5.11 8.15
N TYR A 63 -0.87 -4.26 8.40
CA TYR A 63 -1.09 -2.82 8.62
C TYR A 63 -1.75 -2.15 7.41
N LEU A 64 -1.20 -2.36 6.20
CA LEU A 64 -1.73 -1.74 4.99
C LEU A 64 -3.11 -2.28 4.59
N LYS A 65 -3.37 -3.58 4.78
CA LYS A 65 -4.70 -4.16 4.61
C LYS A 65 -5.72 -3.54 5.56
N THR A 66 -5.32 -3.28 6.80
CA THR A 66 -6.18 -2.62 7.79
C THR A 66 -6.58 -1.22 7.31
N ILE A 67 -5.62 -0.43 6.82
CA ILE A 67 -5.90 0.89 6.22
C ILE A 67 -6.89 0.76 5.08
N LEU A 68 -6.62 -0.12 4.10
CA LEU A 68 -7.48 -0.32 2.94
C LEU A 68 -8.90 -0.75 3.30
N ARG A 69 -9.05 -1.57 4.35
CA ARG A 69 -10.36 -1.98 4.86
C ARG A 69 -11.13 -0.79 5.43
N TYR A 70 -10.48 0.07 6.23
CA TYR A 70 -11.13 1.25 6.80
C TYR A 70 -11.48 2.28 5.73
N THR A 71 -10.59 2.55 4.76
CA THR A 71 -10.89 3.47 3.64
C THR A 71 -12.07 2.98 2.81
N ASN A 72 -12.19 1.66 2.59
CA ASN A 72 -13.33 1.08 1.87
C ASN A 72 -14.62 1.03 2.70
N THR A 73 -14.54 1.09 4.04
CA THR A 73 -15.72 1.13 4.90
C THR A 73 -16.31 2.53 4.97
N ASP A 74 -15.45 3.56 4.92
CA ASP A 74 -15.83 4.97 4.99
C ASP A 74 -16.74 5.40 3.83
N ILE A 75 -16.51 4.89 2.61
CA ILE A 75 -17.38 5.19 1.45
C ILE A 75 -18.82 4.69 1.60
N TYR A 76 -19.08 3.73 2.52
CA TYR A 76 -20.43 3.23 2.83
C TYR A 76 -20.96 3.75 4.19
N ALA A 77 -20.16 4.51 4.93
CA ALA A 77 -20.48 4.96 6.28
C ALA A 77 -21.31 6.26 6.33
N ASN A 78 -21.64 6.84 5.18
CA ASN A 78 -22.59 7.95 5.10
C ASN A 78 -23.95 7.43 4.57
N PRO A 79 -24.80 6.82 5.43
CA PRO A 79 -26.20 6.74 5.06
C PRO A 79 -26.66 8.18 4.93
N ASN A 80 -27.13 8.56 3.74
CA ASN A 80 -27.83 9.82 3.52
C ASN A 80 -29.11 9.84 4.38
N THR A 81 -28.97 10.09 5.68
CA THR A 81 -30.07 10.20 6.63
C THR A 81 -30.82 11.53 6.49
N ASN A 82 -30.35 12.42 5.61
CA ASN A 82 -30.98 13.71 5.33
C ASN A 82 -32.10 13.62 4.27
N MET A 83 -32.37 12.42 3.70
CA MET A 83 -33.49 12.19 2.78
C MET A 83 -34.11 10.81 2.98
N ASP A 84 -34.31 10.37 4.23
CA ASP A 84 -35.10 9.15 4.47
C ASP A 84 -36.61 9.47 4.32
N PRO A 85 -37.31 9.01 3.26
CA PRO A 85 -38.73 9.29 3.05
C PRO A 85 -39.63 8.46 3.98
N TRP A 86 -39.06 7.60 4.83
CA TRP A 86 -39.79 6.71 5.75
C TRP A 86 -39.86 7.23 7.19
N LEU A 87 -39.46 8.48 7.43
CA LEU A 87 -39.67 9.19 8.70
C LEU A 87 -40.85 10.18 8.61
N GLU A 88 -41.97 9.76 7.99
CA GLU A 88 -43.28 10.40 8.17
C GLU A 88 -44.14 9.62 9.18
#